data_AF-A0AAD6V255-F1
#
_entry.id   AF-A0AAD6V255-F1
#
_cell.length_a   1.000
_cell.length_b   1.000
_cell.length_c   1.000
_cell.angle_alpha   90.00
_cell.angle_beta   90.00
_cell.angle_gamma   90.00
#
_symmetry.space_group_name_H-M   'P 1'
#
loop_
_entity.id
_entity.type
_entity.pdbx_description
1 polymer ?
#
loop_
_entity_poly.entity_id
_entity_poly.type
_entity_poly.pdbx_seq_one_letter_code
_entity_poly.pdbx_strand_id
1 'polypeptide(L)'
;MYRAKYPLAVINHLLRILGELGAGYDIGCKFGKMLKNLSTYVKGMGLEDLEGCESFFSKSNALASTTRYATAFHRQQAITTYLKHADVADAYQGLSILLAKKYRRALEIKRTLPLLRDTMASMGVESRSVFETWLEREKEFLNSLTKEPEEETLQMEYYQKLVNLQDQLERVDEIRGVMLPFVPDSADASYADSAAQTRRIETQRRHAQELFNKTMEAVQDLEWRLNIEKRWEPEDEIWTATADLVRNRRYQRALDELEGLVVARMFELSKVHMSDTGYKLRKHIAKALQARSKAVKTALDKYNDAAAALSPPRTNLSWEQVVDYVFLADFDLLREGREDIRGEPWAQPAGRVAMDQHFKLLRADEEIARLNLEIPRFVTEMRDEERFLIYQEERLVADGKEPLAYQVAVHRMERARFNPLHMERLVKLSKLPGFTGSISPGTSINKERQVPTGDDVDMECAAPTAPLPSLMRPTAVPPPHNEGDSSDEEDGDLDVEAVADSFENILRIT
;
A
#
# COMPACT_ATOMS: atom_id res chain seq x y z
N MET A 1 -5.07 -13.75 -27.76
CA MET A 1 -4.26 -13.64 -26.53
C MET A 1 -4.28 -12.20 -25.99
N TYR A 2 -5.47 -11.60 -25.81
CA TYR A 2 -5.63 -10.16 -25.49
C TYR A 2 -6.21 -9.88 -24.09
N ARG A 3 -6.63 -10.86 -23.29
CA ARG A 3 -7.50 -10.63 -22.12
C ARG A 3 -6.83 -10.88 -20.75
N ALA A 4 -5.83 -11.77 -20.67
CA ALA A 4 -4.77 -11.69 -19.64
C ALA A 4 -3.98 -10.37 -19.69
N LYS A 5 -4.23 -9.52 -20.70
CA LYS A 5 -3.71 -8.16 -20.77
C LYS A 5 -4.40 -7.19 -19.83
N TYR A 6 -5.52 -7.46 -19.15
CA TYR A 6 -6.13 -6.41 -18.33
C TYR A 6 -5.17 -5.92 -17.22
N PRO A 7 -4.56 -6.80 -16.39
CA PRO A 7 -3.51 -6.38 -15.46
C PRO A 7 -2.28 -5.78 -16.17
N LEU A 8 -1.86 -6.33 -17.32
CA LEU A 8 -0.70 -5.84 -18.07
C LEU A 8 -0.95 -4.49 -18.79
N ALA A 9 -2.18 -4.21 -19.18
CA ALA A 9 -2.63 -2.96 -19.80
C ALA A 9 -2.81 -1.90 -18.73
N VAL A 10 -3.30 -2.28 -17.54
CA VAL A 10 -3.26 -1.45 -16.34
C VAL A 10 -1.80 -1.11 -16.03
N ILE A 11 -0.87 -2.07 -16.00
CA ILE A 11 0.56 -1.81 -15.79
C ILE A 11 1.17 -0.94 -16.88
N ASN A 12 0.88 -1.18 -18.15
CA ASN A 12 1.39 -0.34 -19.24
C ASN A 12 0.85 1.09 -19.16
N HIS A 13 -0.42 1.25 -18.78
CA HIS A 13 -1.02 2.55 -18.54
C HIS A 13 -0.42 3.22 -17.29
N LEU A 14 -0.09 2.45 -16.24
CA LEU A 14 0.63 2.92 -15.07
C LEU A 14 2.03 3.41 -15.44
N LEU A 15 2.81 2.65 -16.19
CA LEU A 15 4.14 3.06 -16.65
C LEU A 15 4.07 4.36 -17.46
N ARG A 16 2.99 4.57 -18.22
CA ARG A 16 2.77 5.81 -18.96
C ARG A 16 2.38 7.00 -18.06
N ILE A 17 1.61 6.76 -17.00
CA ILE A 17 1.13 7.81 -16.09
C ILE A 17 2.18 8.17 -15.02
N LEU A 18 2.86 7.16 -14.48
CA LEU A 18 3.75 7.25 -13.32
C LEU A 18 5.24 7.22 -13.70
N GLY A 19 5.60 6.87 -14.93
CA GLY A 19 7.00 6.76 -15.39
C GLY A 19 7.72 5.50 -14.87
N GLU A 20 9.02 5.60 -14.59
CA GLU A 20 9.88 4.50 -14.07
C GLU A 20 9.63 4.14 -12.59
N LEU A 21 8.51 4.56 -11.99
CA LEU A 21 8.13 4.03 -10.68
C LEU A 21 7.53 2.63 -10.86
N GLY A 22 8.36 1.63 -10.65
CA GLY A 22 7.89 0.25 -10.44
C GLY A 22 6.87 0.24 -9.30
N ALA A 23 5.72 -0.39 -9.55
CA ALA A 23 4.67 -0.64 -8.56
C ALA A 23 5.15 -1.69 -7.53
N GLY A 24 6.15 -1.32 -6.73
CA GLY A 24 6.54 -2.00 -5.52
C GLY A 24 6.11 -1.12 -4.35
N TYR A 25 4.98 -1.45 -3.73
CA TYR A 25 4.67 -0.89 -2.41
C TYR A 25 5.66 -1.49 -1.42
N ASP A 26 6.66 -0.71 -1.04
CA ASP A 26 7.40 -0.94 0.19
C ASP A 26 6.65 -0.24 1.33
N ILE A 27 6.40 -0.99 2.41
CA ILE A 27 5.67 -0.57 3.62
C ILE A 27 6.41 0.59 4.34
N GLY A 28 7.65 0.89 3.95
CA GLY A 28 8.45 2.01 4.45
C GLY A 28 8.47 3.30 3.62
N CYS A 29 7.66 3.46 2.57
CA CYS A 29 7.72 4.69 1.76
C CYS A 29 7.23 5.93 2.53
N LYS A 30 8.16 6.85 2.85
CA LYS A 30 7.89 8.15 3.49
C LYS A 30 6.69 8.87 2.85
N PHE A 31 5.80 9.36 3.70
CA PHE A 31 4.49 9.95 3.44
C PHE A 31 4.39 10.90 2.21
N GLY A 32 5.40 11.76 1.97
CA GLY A 32 5.44 12.64 0.80
C GLY A 32 5.46 11.90 -0.56
N LYS A 33 5.91 10.63 -0.60
CA LYS A 33 5.76 9.75 -1.78
C LYS A 33 4.39 9.08 -1.84
N MET A 34 3.71 8.88 -0.71
CA MET A 34 2.40 8.22 -0.65
C MET A 34 1.30 9.14 -1.18
N LEU A 35 1.29 10.43 -0.80
CA LEU A 35 0.29 11.40 -1.28
C LEU A 35 0.44 11.76 -2.77
N LYS A 36 1.68 11.84 -3.28
CA LYS A 36 1.95 11.98 -4.72
C LYS A 36 1.41 10.82 -5.55
N ASN A 37 1.25 9.65 -4.94
CA ASN A 37 0.87 8.41 -5.60
C ASN A 37 -0.53 7.92 -5.18
N LEU A 38 -1.30 8.71 -4.43
CA LEU A 38 -2.68 8.35 -4.11
C LEU A 38 -3.47 8.33 -5.42
N SER A 39 -4.02 7.17 -5.80
CA SER A 39 -4.64 6.97 -7.11
C SER A 39 -5.76 7.98 -7.40
N THR A 40 -6.45 8.43 -6.35
CA THR A 40 -7.48 9.49 -6.42
C THR A 40 -6.95 10.81 -6.97
N TYR A 41 -5.72 11.21 -6.62
CA TYR A 41 -5.12 12.49 -7.03
C TYR A 41 -4.34 12.42 -8.35
N VAL A 42 -4.11 11.21 -8.88
CA VAL A 42 -3.39 11.01 -10.13
C VAL A 42 -4.35 11.03 -11.32
N LYS A 43 -4.19 12.03 -12.19
CA LYS A 43 -5.00 12.16 -13.40
C LYS A 43 -4.83 10.97 -14.34
N GLY A 44 -5.94 10.43 -14.82
CA GLY A 44 -5.96 9.31 -15.76
C GLY A 44 -5.97 7.93 -15.12
N MET A 45 -5.83 7.81 -13.80
CA MET A 45 -5.96 6.54 -13.08
C MET A 45 -7.39 6.00 -13.10
N GLY A 46 -8.41 6.87 -13.22
CA GLY A 46 -9.80 6.46 -13.02
C GLY A 46 -10.02 5.98 -11.58
N LEU A 47 -10.87 4.98 -11.40
CA LEU A 47 -11.17 4.40 -10.08
C LEU A 47 -10.41 3.11 -9.80
N GLU A 48 -9.24 2.91 -10.42
CA GLU A 48 -8.44 1.70 -10.25
C GLU A 48 -7.76 1.69 -8.87
N ASP A 49 -8.01 0.64 -8.09
CA ASP A 49 -7.38 0.37 -6.79
C ASP A 49 -6.12 -0.52 -6.90
N LEU A 50 -5.84 -1.02 -8.11
CA LEU A 50 -4.69 -1.88 -8.45
C LEU A 50 -4.66 -3.25 -7.77
N GLU A 51 -5.74 -3.63 -7.07
CA GLU A 51 -5.85 -4.92 -6.39
C GLU A 51 -5.75 -6.09 -7.39
N GLY A 52 -6.31 -5.91 -8.60
CA GLY A 52 -6.24 -6.89 -9.68
C GLY A 52 -4.81 -7.20 -10.12
N CYS A 53 -3.88 -6.25 -10.02
CA CYS A 53 -2.47 -6.46 -10.31
C CYS A 53 -1.80 -7.28 -9.21
N GLU A 54 -2.06 -6.97 -7.94
CA GLU A 54 -1.52 -7.73 -6.80
C GLU A 54 -1.97 -9.19 -6.86
N SER A 55 -3.27 -9.43 -7.04
CA SER A 55 -3.83 -10.78 -7.14
C SER A 55 -3.21 -11.56 -8.31
N PHE A 56 -3.08 -10.92 -9.48
CA PHE A 56 -2.47 -11.53 -10.65
C PHE A 56 -1.00 -11.92 -10.41
N PHE A 57 -0.19 -11.01 -9.88
CA PHE A 57 1.22 -11.29 -9.62
C PHE A 57 1.41 -12.32 -8.51
N SER A 58 0.60 -12.25 -7.46
CA SER A 58 0.60 -13.26 -6.38
C SER A 58 0.31 -14.65 -6.94
N LYS A 59 -0.75 -14.82 -7.76
CA LYS A 59 -1.04 -16.09 -8.44
C LYS A 59 0.08 -16.51 -9.39
N SER A 60 0.78 -15.55 -10.02
CA SER A 60 1.87 -15.86 -10.96
C SER A 60 3.11 -16.45 -10.28
N ASN A 61 3.25 -16.30 -8.96
CA ASN A 61 4.35 -16.91 -8.19
C ASN A 61 4.37 -18.45 -8.30
N ALA A 62 3.24 -19.08 -8.65
CA ALA A 62 3.21 -20.52 -8.96
C ALA A 62 4.17 -20.92 -10.11
N LEU A 63 4.55 -19.97 -10.98
CA LEU A 63 5.55 -20.18 -12.03
C LEU A 63 6.99 -20.18 -11.52
N ALA A 64 7.26 -19.70 -10.31
CA ALA A 64 8.63 -19.48 -9.84
C ALA A 64 9.44 -20.78 -9.80
N SER A 65 8.86 -21.86 -9.28
CA SER A 65 9.53 -23.17 -9.17
C SER A 65 9.88 -23.77 -10.54
N THR A 66 8.96 -23.67 -11.50
CA THR A 66 9.12 -24.25 -12.84
C THR A 66 10.01 -23.41 -13.76
N THR A 67 10.12 -22.10 -13.51
CA THR A 67 10.90 -21.18 -14.34
C THR A 67 12.32 -20.92 -13.85
N ARG A 68 12.63 -21.19 -12.57
CA ARG A 68 13.91 -20.86 -11.92
C ARG A 68 15.13 -21.40 -12.67
N TYR A 69 15.08 -22.66 -13.09
CA TYR A 69 16.17 -23.34 -13.81
C TYR A 69 15.83 -23.64 -15.27
N ALA A 70 14.71 -23.13 -15.77
CA ALA A 70 14.29 -23.30 -17.14
C ALA A 70 15.15 -22.45 -18.10
N THR A 71 15.43 -23.00 -19.29
CA THR A 71 16.00 -22.21 -20.39
C THR A 71 15.04 -21.09 -20.79
N ALA A 72 15.56 -20.08 -21.51
CA ALA A 72 14.75 -18.94 -21.94
C ALA A 72 13.46 -19.36 -22.69
N PHE A 73 13.58 -20.35 -23.58
CA PHE A 73 12.44 -20.91 -24.32
C PHE A 73 11.38 -21.51 -23.40
N HIS A 74 11.77 -22.42 -22.49
CA HIS A 74 10.82 -23.09 -21.60
C HIS A 74 10.21 -22.13 -20.58
N ARG A 75 10.96 -21.10 -20.16
CA ARG A 75 10.44 -20.02 -19.32
C ARG A 75 9.34 -19.25 -20.03
N GLN A 76 9.58 -18.82 -21.27
CA GLN A 76 8.58 -18.13 -22.09
C GLN A 76 7.36 -19.01 -22.34
N GLN A 77 7.56 -20.30 -22.61
CA GLN A 77 6.49 -21.27 -22.80
C GLN A 77 5.64 -21.42 -21.53
N ALA A 78 6.26 -21.61 -20.36
CA ALA A 78 5.55 -21.75 -19.09
C ALA A 78 4.73 -20.50 -18.75
N ILE A 79 5.31 -19.30 -18.92
CA ILE A 79 4.61 -18.02 -18.74
C ILE A 79 3.43 -17.92 -19.70
N THR A 80 3.64 -18.20 -20.99
CA THR A 80 2.59 -18.15 -22.02
C THR A 80 1.44 -19.10 -21.69
N THR A 81 1.74 -20.33 -21.29
CA THR A 81 0.73 -21.34 -20.94
C THR A 81 -0.05 -20.93 -19.70
N TYR A 82 0.62 -20.41 -18.68
CA TYR A 82 -0.05 -19.89 -17.49
C TYR A 82 -1.00 -18.74 -17.84
N LEU A 83 -0.57 -17.77 -18.66
CA LEU A 83 -1.42 -16.67 -19.09
C LEU A 83 -2.64 -17.15 -19.88
N LYS A 84 -2.48 -18.17 -20.74
CA LYS A 84 -3.60 -18.79 -21.46
C LYS A 84 -4.58 -19.45 -20.49
N HIS A 85 -4.08 -20.20 -19.52
CA HIS A 85 -4.93 -20.85 -18.51
C HIS A 85 -5.66 -19.82 -17.65
N ALA A 86 -4.96 -18.81 -17.15
CA ALA A 86 -5.56 -17.71 -16.37
C ALA A 86 -6.64 -16.95 -17.17
N ASP A 87 -6.46 -16.79 -18.48
CA ASP A 87 -7.46 -16.17 -19.35
C ASP A 87 -8.76 -16.99 -19.43
N VAL A 88 -8.61 -18.29 -19.67
CA VAL A 88 -9.73 -19.22 -19.91
C VAL A 88 -10.47 -19.55 -18.61
N ALA A 89 -9.72 -19.77 -17.52
CA ALA A 89 -10.27 -20.20 -16.23
C ALA A 89 -10.87 -19.02 -15.43
N ASP A 90 -10.19 -17.86 -15.41
CA ASP A 90 -10.54 -16.77 -14.48
C ASP A 90 -10.98 -15.50 -15.22
N ALA A 91 -10.12 -14.97 -16.10
CA ALA A 91 -10.27 -13.58 -16.56
C ALA A 91 -11.46 -13.38 -17.50
N TYR A 92 -11.66 -14.29 -18.47
CA TYR A 92 -12.69 -14.09 -19.49
C TYR A 92 -14.10 -14.17 -18.91
N GLN A 93 -14.39 -15.23 -18.15
CA GLN A 93 -15.70 -15.45 -17.53
C GLN A 93 -16.13 -14.28 -16.63
N GLY A 94 -15.18 -13.69 -15.90
CA GLY A 94 -15.43 -12.57 -14.97
C GLY A 94 -15.53 -11.19 -15.61
N LEU A 95 -15.07 -11.01 -16.86
CA LEU A 95 -14.81 -9.67 -17.41
C LEU A 95 -16.06 -8.77 -17.47
N SER A 96 -17.19 -9.30 -17.94
CA SER A 96 -18.48 -8.56 -17.94
C SER A 96 -18.95 -8.14 -16.55
N ILE A 97 -18.65 -8.94 -15.50
CA ILE A 97 -19.02 -8.63 -14.11
C ILE A 97 -18.15 -7.47 -13.64
N LEU A 98 -16.84 -7.55 -13.88
CA LEU A 98 -15.87 -6.53 -13.52
C LEU A 98 -16.24 -5.18 -14.15
N LEU A 99 -16.47 -5.14 -15.46
CA LEU A 99 -16.85 -3.92 -16.18
C LEU A 99 -18.15 -3.33 -15.61
N ALA A 100 -19.16 -4.17 -15.37
CA ALA A 100 -20.43 -3.71 -14.81
C ALA A 100 -20.29 -3.22 -13.36
N LYS A 101 -19.46 -3.87 -12.53
CA LYS A 101 -19.17 -3.45 -11.15
C LYS A 101 -18.48 -2.08 -11.14
N LYS A 102 -17.44 -1.90 -11.96
CA LYS A 102 -16.72 -0.63 -12.09
C LYS A 102 -17.65 0.50 -12.57
N TYR A 103 -18.49 0.23 -13.55
CA TYR A 103 -19.45 1.22 -14.06
C TYR A 103 -20.46 1.65 -12.98
N ARG A 104 -21.06 0.69 -12.26
CA ARG A 104 -21.99 0.98 -11.16
C ARG A 104 -21.32 1.80 -10.07
N ARG A 105 -20.09 1.43 -9.68
CA ARG A 105 -19.32 2.16 -8.68
C ARG A 105 -19.07 3.61 -9.10
N ALA A 106 -18.71 3.84 -10.37
CA ALA A 106 -18.53 5.19 -10.90
C ALA A 106 -19.84 6.00 -10.85
N LEU A 107 -20.97 5.39 -11.21
CA LEU A 107 -22.29 6.04 -11.11
C LEU A 107 -22.68 6.36 -9.66
N GLU A 108 -22.44 5.45 -8.71
CA GLU A 108 -22.67 5.69 -7.29
C GLU A 108 -21.88 6.90 -6.79
N ILE A 109 -20.59 7.00 -7.16
CA ILE A 109 -19.76 8.16 -6.78
C ILE A 109 -20.32 9.44 -7.40
N LYS A 110 -20.72 9.42 -8.68
CA LYS A 110 -21.34 10.59 -9.34
C LYS A 110 -22.62 11.07 -8.65
N ARG A 111 -23.40 10.16 -8.06
CA ARG A 111 -24.60 10.51 -7.28
C ARG A 111 -24.29 11.29 -6.01
N THR A 112 -23.04 11.31 -5.55
CA THR A 112 -22.63 12.09 -4.38
C THR A 112 -22.39 13.58 -4.69
N LEU A 113 -22.42 14.02 -5.96
CA LEU A 113 -22.21 15.42 -6.32
C LEU A 113 -23.09 16.44 -5.54
N PRO A 114 -24.38 16.19 -5.26
CA PRO A 114 -25.19 17.07 -4.41
C PRO A 114 -24.61 17.22 -3.00
N LEU A 115 -24.18 16.13 -2.37
CA LEU A 115 -23.54 16.16 -1.04
C LEU A 115 -22.29 17.05 -1.05
N LEU A 116 -21.46 16.97 -2.09
CA LEU A 116 -20.30 17.85 -2.22
C LEU A 116 -20.72 19.33 -2.30
N ARG A 117 -21.79 19.65 -3.04
CA ARG A 117 -22.30 21.02 -3.15
C ARG A 117 -22.81 21.54 -1.81
N ASP A 118 -23.47 20.70 -1.02
CA ASP A 118 -23.95 21.06 0.32
C ASP A 118 -22.77 21.32 1.26
N THR A 119 -21.74 20.46 1.24
CA THR A 119 -20.51 20.67 2.01
C THR A 119 -19.78 21.95 1.58
N MET A 120 -19.66 22.19 0.28
CA MET A 120 -19.07 23.43 -0.26
C MET A 120 -19.84 24.67 0.22
N ALA A 121 -21.17 24.65 0.19
CA ALA A 121 -22.00 25.74 0.68
C ALA A 121 -21.80 25.99 2.18
N SER A 122 -21.70 24.94 3.00
CA SER A 122 -21.43 25.08 4.44
C SER A 122 -20.05 25.66 4.76
N MET A 123 -19.07 25.48 3.86
CA MET A 123 -17.72 26.02 4.01
C MET A 123 -17.53 27.39 3.34
N GLY A 124 -18.56 27.92 2.67
CA GLY A 124 -18.45 29.16 1.90
C GLY A 124 -17.59 29.04 0.63
N VAL A 125 -17.45 27.84 0.07
CA VAL A 125 -16.68 27.60 -1.16
C VAL A 125 -17.62 27.66 -2.37
N GLU A 126 -17.43 28.65 -3.23
CA GLU A 126 -18.29 28.85 -4.41
C GLU A 126 -17.96 27.94 -5.59
N SER A 127 -16.66 27.62 -5.78
CA SER A 127 -16.17 26.90 -6.96
C SER A 127 -15.39 25.65 -6.61
N ARG A 128 -15.63 24.58 -7.39
CA ARG A 128 -14.86 23.33 -7.34
C ARG A 128 -13.39 23.51 -7.74
N SER A 129 -13.04 24.56 -8.49
CA SER A 129 -11.66 24.84 -8.94
C SER A 129 -10.69 25.12 -7.78
N VAL A 130 -11.22 25.43 -6.60
CA VAL A 130 -10.44 25.70 -5.40
C VAL A 130 -9.73 24.43 -4.91
N PHE A 131 -10.30 23.25 -5.16
CA PHE A 131 -9.72 21.99 -4.71
C PHE A 131 -8.42 21.65 -5.42
N GLU A 132 -8.23 22.04 -6.68
CA GLU A 132 -6.94 21.92 -7.37
C GLU A 132 -5.86 22.81 -6.73
N THR A 133 -6.22 24.03 -6.32
CA THR A 133 -5.30 24.92 -5.60
C THR A 133 -4.95 24.36 -4.21
N TRP A 134 -5.94 23.82 -3.51
CA TRP A 134 -5.74 23.17 -2.21
C TRP A 134 -4.79 21.97 -2.31
N LEU A 135 -4.98 21.11 -3.32
CA LEU A 135 -4.09 19.98 -3.55
C LEU A 135 -2.66 20.42 -3.86
N GLU A 136 -2.46 21.52 -4.59
CA GLU A 136 -1.11 22.02 -4.89
C GLU A 136 -0.43 22.59 -3.64
N ARG A 137 -1.14 23.37 -2.83
CA ARG A 137 -0.63 23.86 -1.53
C ARG A 137 -0.28 22.72 -0.58
N GLU A 138 -1.13 21.70 -0.52
CA GLU A 138 -0.84 20.50 0.26
C GLU A 138 0.46 19.84 -0.23
N LYS A 139 0.65 19.67 -1.54
CA LYS A 139 1.91 19.12 -2.09
C LYS A 139 3.12 19.98 -1.77
N GLU A 140 3.02 21.30 -1.90
CA GLU A 140 4.09 22.24 -1.59
C GLU A 140 4.50 22.13 -0.13
N PHE A 141 3.52 22.12 0.78
CA PHE A 141 3.75 21.90 2.21
C PHE A 141 4.46 20.57 2.46
N LEU A 142 3.96 19.46 1.91
CA LEU A 142 4.57 18.14 2.10
C LEU A 142 5.99 18.03 1.51
N ASN A 143 6.24 18.71 0.39
CA ASN A 143 7.59 18.78 -0.18
C ASN A 143 8.54 19.58 0.73
N SER A 144 8.04 20.65 1.37
CA SER A 144 8.84 21.44 2.32
C SER A 144 9.30 20.61 3.53
N LEU A 145 8.54 19.57 3.91
CA LEU A 145 8.85 18.67 5.01
C LEU A 145 9.90 17.58 4.67
N THR A 146 10.36 17.49 3.41
CA THR A 146 11.13 16.32 2.97
C THR A 146 12.63 16.37 3.36
N LYS A 147 13.18 17.51 3.77
CA LYS A 147 14.58 17.65 4.18
C LYS A 147 14.78 18.64 5.33
N GLU A 148 15.41 18.18 6.42
CA GLU A 148 16.04 19.07 7.41
C GLU A 148 17.25 19.78 6.77
N PRO A 149 17.53 21.06 7.04
CA PRO A 149 18.73 21.74 6.56
C PRO A 149 20.01 21.09 7.10
N GLU A 150 21.00 20.87 6.23
CA GLU A 150 22.25 20.20 6.60
C GLU A 150 23.02 20.92 7.72
N GLU A 151 22.98 22.26 7.74
CA GLU A 151 23.65 23.09 8.74
C GLU A 151 23.03 22.92 10.15
N GLU A 152 21.69 22.92 10.25
CA GLU A 152 20.98 22.66 11.50
C GLU A 152 21.29 21.24 12.01
N THR A 153 21.42 20.24 11.11
CA THR A 153 21.74 18.87 11.52
C THR A 153 23.14 18.70 12.10
N LEU A 154 24.14 19.42 11.58
CA LEU A 154 25.51 19.38 12.09
C LEU A 154 25.64 20.12 13.42
N GLN A 155 24.96 21.27 13.58
CA GLN A 155 24.92 22.01 14.86
C GLN A 155 24.25 21.18 15.97
N MET A 156 23.15 20.49 15.67
CA MET A 156 22.49 19.58 16.61
C MET A 156 23.38 18.37 16.99
N GLU A 157 24.13 17.81 16.03
CA GLU A 157 25.09 16.74 16.32
C GLU A 157 26.22 17.25 17.24
N TYR A 158 26.74 18.44 16.95
CA TYR A 158 27.76 19.10 17.77
C TYR A 158 27.27 19.32 19.20
N TYR A 159 26.09 19.92 19.37
CA TYR A 159 25.45 20.09 20.69
C TYR A 159 25.33 18.76 21.45
N GLN A 160 24.82 17.70 20.80
CA GLN A 160 24.64 16.41 21.46
C GLN A 160 25.99 15.80 21.88
N LYS A 161 27.06 15.99 21.10
CA LYS A 161 28.41 15.56 21.46
C LYS A 161 28.98 16.36 22.64
N LEU A 162 28.68 17.66 22.73
CA LEU A 162 29.07 18.47 23.89
C LEU A 162 28.36 18.04 25.18
N VAL A 163 27.05 17.77 25.13
CA VAL A 163 26.31 17.21 26.27
C VAL A 163 26.92 15.87 26.70
N ASN A 164 27.16 14.96 25.75
CA ASN A 164 27.79 13.68 26.06
C ASN A 164 29.19 13.85 26.65
N LEU A 165 29.96 14.86 26.21
CA LEU A 165 31.29 15.15 26.73
C LEU A 165 31.22 15.60 28.20
N GLN A 166 30.22 16.40 28.57
CA GLN A 166 29.95 16.79 29.96
C GLN A 166 29.60 15.56 30.81
N ASP A 167 28.66 14.72 30.35
CA ASP A 167 28.30 13.48 31.05
C ASP A 167 29.51 12.53 31.25
N GLN A 168 30.38 12.43 30.23
CA GLN A 168 31.60 11.62 30.33
C GLN A 168 32.62 12.22 31.30
N LEU A 169 32.73 13.55 31.37
CA LEU A 169 33.62 14.22 32.31
C LEU A 169 33.16 13.96 33.75
N GLU A 170 31.88 14.16 34.04
CA GLU A 170 31.29 13.87 35.35
C GLU A 170 31.51 12.41 35.76
N ARG A 171 31.29 11.47 34.84
CA ARG A 171 31.50 10.04 35.09
C ARG A 171 32.97 9.68 35.35
N VAL A 172 33.91 10.32 34.67
CA VAL A 172 35.35 10.14 34.94
C VAL A 172 35.70 10.67 36.32
N ASP A 173 35.15 11.82 36.72
CA ASP A 173 35.38 12.43 38.03
C ASP A 173 34.75 11.63 39.16
N GLU A 174 33.53 11.11 38.98
CA GLU A 174 32.89 10.17 39.91
C GLU A 174 33.77 8.93 40.15
N ILE A 175 34.23 8.27 39.08
CA ILE A 175 35.07 7.07 39.19
C ILE A 175 36.43 7.38 39.82
N ARG A 176 37.01 8.57 39.55
CA ARG A 176 38.23 9.04 40.23
C ARG A 176 37.99 9.31 41.72
N GLY A 177 36.80 9.79 42.08
CA GLY A 177 36.36 10.01 43.45
C GLY A 177 36.18 8.72 44.27
N VAL A 178 35.95 7.58 43.62
CA VAL A 178 35.98 6.24 44.23
C VAL A 178 37.42 5.81 44.50
N MET A 179 38.12 6.56 45.35
CA MET A 179 39.43 6.17 45.84
C MET A 179 39.24 5.02 46.84
N LEU A 180 39.61 3.79 46.48
CA LEU A 180 39.66 2.69 47.45
C LEU A 180 40.75 3.06 48.48
N PRO A 181 40.42 3.30 49.76
CA PRO A 181 41.44 3.49 50.77
C PRO A 181 42.25 2.20 50.83
N PHE A 182 43.57 2.33 50.70
CA PHE A 182 44.48 1.23 51.01
C PHE A 182 44.36 0.95 52.51
N VAL A 183 43.53 -0.02 52.88
CA VAL A 183 43.46 -0.54 54.24
C VAL A 183 44.48 -1.68 54.32
N PRO A 184 45.51 -1.60 55.17
CA PRO A 184 46.42 -2.72 55.40
C PRO A 184 45.60 -3.91 55.93
N ASP A 185 45.77 -5.08 55.33
CA ASP A 185 44.98 -6.30 55.61
C ASP A 185 44.69 -6.50 57.11
N SER A 186 43.42 -6.42 57.50
CA SER A 186 42.92 -7.13 58.68
C SER A 186 42.74 -8.60 58.28
N ALA A 187 43.18 -9.52 59.13
CA ALA A 187 43.37 -10.95 58.87
C ALA A 187 42.15 -11.77 58.37
N ASP A 188 40.98 -11.16 58.14
CA ASP A 188 39.74 -11.79 57.69
C ASP A 188 39.23 -11.32 56.31
N ALA A 189 39.91 -10.41 55.61
CA ALA A 189 39.54 -10.01 54.25
C ALA A 189 40.27 -10.88 53.19
N SER A 190 39.52 -11.58 52.34
CA SER A 190 40.07 -12.33 51.21
C SER A 190 40.74 -11.37 50.22
N TYR A 191 42.07 -11.37 50.17
CA TYR A 191 42.89 -10.61 49.22
C TYR A 191 42.40 -10.75 47.77
N ALA A 192 41.86 -11.92 47.41
CA ALA A 192 41.32 -12.20 46.09
C ALA A 192 40.10 -11.32 45.73
N ASP A 193 39.21 -11.04 46.69
CA ASP A 193 38.01 -10.22 46.49
C ASP A 193 38.36 -8.73 46.40
N SER A 194 39.27 -8.26 47.25
CA SER A 194 39.83 -6.90 47.17
C SER A 194 40.58 -6.65 45.85
N ALA A 195 41.37 -7.63 45.38
CA ALA A 195 42.05 -7.55 44.10
C ALA A 195 41.09 -7.63 42.89
N ALA A 196 39.98 -8.36 43.01
CA ALA A 196 38.94 -8.41 41.98
C ALA A 196 38.16 -7.09 41.89
N GLN A 197 37.80 -6.50 43.04
CA GLN A 197 37.12 -5.21 43.11
C GLN A 197 37.98 -4.08 42.54
N THR A 198 39.28 -4.04 42.90
CA THR A 198 40.24 -3.08 42.35
C THR A 198 40.38 -3.22 40.82
N ARG A 199 40.47 -4.45 40.31
CA ARG A 199 40.52 -4.70 38.85
C ARG A 199 39.26 -4.23 38.12
N ARG A 200 38.08 -4.39 38.73
CA ARG A 200 36.81 -3.94 38.17
C ARG A 200 36.74 -2.41 38.08
N ILE A 201 37.09 -1.71 39.15
CA ILE A 201 37.11 -0.23 39.19
C ILE A 201 38.13 0.31 38.19
N GLU A 202 39.33 -0.27 38.12
CA GLU A 202 40.36 0.17 37.16
C GLU A 202 39.94 -0.08 35.70
N THR A 203 39.23 -1.18 35.43
CA THR A 203 38.65 -1.45 34.10
C THR A 203 37.57 -0.43 33.75
N GLN A 204 36.69 -0.10 34.70
CA GLN A 204 35.66 0.94 34.52
C GLN A 204 36.27 2.32 34.27
N ARG A 205 37.34 2.66 35.02
CA ARG A 205 38.09 3.91 34.84
C ARG A 205 38.71 4.00 33.45
N ARG A 206 39.38 2.93 32.99
CA ARG A 206 39.96 2.89 31.64
C ARG A 206 38.89 3.08 30.57
N HIS A 207 37.78 2.36 30.67
CA HIS A 207 36.68 2.47 29.71
C HIS A 207 36.05 3.87 29.71
N ALA A 208 35.84 4.48 30.87
CA ALA A 208 35.31 5.84 30.97
C ALA A 208 36.27 6.87 30.35
N GLN A 209 37.57 6.75 30.60
CA GLN A 209 38.58 7.62 30.01
C GLN A 209 38.68 7.46 28.48
N GLU A 210 38.61 6.23 27.97
CA GLU A 210 38.58 5.97 26.52
C GLU A 210 37.33 6.57 25.86
N LEU A 211 36.17 6.47 26.52
CA LEU A 211 34.92 7.02 26.01
C LEU A 211 34.93 8.55 26.01
N PHE A 212 35.51 9.17 27.06
CA PHE A 212 35.77 10.61 27.12
C PHE A 212 36.66 11.06 25.97
N ASN A 213 37.82 10.42 25.75
CA ASN A 213 38.75 10.78 24.68
C ASN A 213 38.10 10.67 23.30
N LYS A 214 37.38 9.58 23.03
CA LYS A 214 36.64 9.40 21.75
C LYS A 214 35.57 10.47 21.55
N THR A 215 34.88 10.87 22.61
CA THR A 215 33.87 11.92 22.53
C THR A 215 34.51 13.29 22.29
N MET A 216 35.65 13.56 22.92
CA MET A 216 36.44 14.78 22.72
C MET A 216 36.97 14.89 21.28
N GLU A 217 37.51 13.81 20.70
CA GLU A 217 37.93 13.76 19.30
C GLU A 217 36.76 14.07 18.36
N ALA A 218 35.59 13.46 18.59
CA ALA A 218 34.40 13.73 17.79
C ALA A 218 33.91 15.19 17.91
N VAL A 219 34.03 15.80 19.09
CA VAL A 219 33.72 17.23 19.29
C VAL A 219 34.69 18.11 18.49
N GLN A 220 36.00 17.83 18.55
CA GLN A 220 37.02 18.59 17.81
C GLN A 220 36.86 18.48 16.28
N ASP A 221 36.54 17.29 15.79
CA ASP A 221 36.25 17.08 14.36
C ASP A 221 35.05 17.93 13.89
N LEU A 222 34.02 18.05 14.73
CA LEU A 222 32.85 18.88 14.45
C LEU A 222 33.15 20.38 14.58
N GLU A 223 33.98 20.79 15.55
CA GLU A 223 34.47 22.17 15.69
C GLU A 223 35.20 22.62 14.42
N TRP A 224 36.05 21.76 13.85
CA TRP A 224 36.74 22.02 12.60
C TRP A 224 35.79 22.12 11.41
N ARG A 225 34.83 21.20 11.28
CA ARG A 225 33.86 21.19 10.17
C ARG A 225 32.89 22.38 10.19
N LEU A 226 32.51 22.83 11.37
CA LEU A 226 31.59 23.96 11.59
C LEU A 226 32.31 25.31 11.70
N ASN A 227 33.65 25.32 11.61
CA ASN A 227 34.49 26.51 11.78
C ASN A 227 34.22 27.25 13.12
N ILE A 228 34.13 26.48 14.21
CA ILE A 228 33.87 26.98 15.57
C ILE A 228 35.20 27.30 16.24
N GLU A 229 35.42 28.58 16.56
CA GLU A 229 36.65 29.05 17.21
C GLU A 229 36.63 28.88 18.74
N LYS A 230 35.47 29.11 19.37
CA LYS A 230 35.25 28.90 20.81
C LYS A 230 34.19 27.82 21.01
N ARG A 231 34.54 26.78 21.77
CA ARG A 231 33.60 25.73 22.21
C ARG A 231 32.40 26.32 22.92
N TRP A 232 31.21 25.79 22.62
CA TRP A 232 29.97 26.23 23.26
C TRP A 232 29.88 25.74 24.71
N GLU A 233 29.43 26.62 25.58
CA GLU A 233 29.20 26.38 27.00
C GLU A 233 27.70 26.48 27.32
N PRO A 234 27.21 25.85 28.41
CA PRO A 234 25.79 25.89 28.78
C PRO A 234 25.19 27.29 28.97
N GLU A 235 26.05 28.28 29.20
CA GLU A 235 25.69 29.68 29.41
C GLU A 235 25.51 30.46 28.09
N ASP A 236 25.95 29.90 26.96
CA ASP A 236 25.88 30.56 25.66
C ASP A 236 24.44 30.52 25.08
N GLU A 237 24.03 31.61 24.41
CA GLU A 237 22.73 31.67 23.72
C GLU A 237 22.59 30.58 22.64
N ILE A 238 23.70 30.28 21.94
CA ILE A 238 23.75 29.27 20.87
C ILE A 238 23.54 27.86 21.43
N TRP A 239 24.02 27.58 22.65
CA TRP A 239 23.76 26.32 23.35
C TRP A 239 22.26 26.16 23.61
N THR A 240 21.62 27.18 24.18
CA THR A 240 20.20 27.15 24.50
C THR A 240 19.33 27.04 23.24
N ALA A 241 19.64 27.82 22.21
CA ALA A 241 18.94 27.77 20.93
C ALA A 241 19.08 26.40 20.23
N THR A 242 20.27 25.78 20.29
CA THR A 242 20.48 24.45 19.70
C THR A 242 19.82 23.35 20.54
N ALA A 243 19.79 23.50 21.88
CA ALA A 243 19.02 22.63 22.75
C ALA A 243 17.52 22.64 22.39
N ASP A 244 16.96 23.81 22.07
CA ASP A 244 15.60 23.94 21.55
C ASP A 244 15.41 23.22 20.20
N LEU A 245 16.35 23.36 19.28
CA LEU A 245 16.33 22.64 18.00
C LEU A 245 16.35 21.12 18.19
N VAL A 246 17.21 20.60 19.09
CA VAL A 246 17.29 19.16 19.39
C VAL A 246 16.00 18.66 20.03
N ARG A 247 15.39 19.43 20.95
CA ARG A 247 14.08 19.10 21.54
C ARG A 247 12.99 19.06 20.47
N ASN A 248 12.93 20.05 19.58
CA ASN A 248 12.00 20.08 18.46
C ASN A 248 12.20 18.89 17.51
N ARG A 249 13.44 18.52 17.21
CA ARG A 249 13.75 17.34 16.38
C ARG A 249 13.29 16.05 17.04
N ARG A 250 13.50 15.91 18.36
CA ARG A 250 13.04 14.74 19.11
C ARG A 250 11.51 14.63 19.08
N TYR A 251 10.81 15.75 19.24
CA TYR A 251 9.37 15.83 19.08
C TYR A 251 8.90 15.44 17.67
N GLN A 252 9.49 16.02 16.62
CA GLN A 252 9.16 15.71 15.22
C GLN A 252 9.38 14.23 14.89
N ARG A 253 10.49 13.63 15.36
CA ARG A 253 10.75 12.19 15.16
C ARG A 253 9.76 11.30 15.90
N ALA A 254 9.37 11.67 17.12
CA ALA A 254 8.37 10.93 17.88
C ALA A 254 7.00 11.01 17.18
N LEU A 255 6.67 12.17 16.62
CA LEU A 255 5.47 12.36 15.80
C LEU A 255 5.52 11.54 14.50
N ASP A 256 6.63 11.54 13.77
CA ASP A 256 6.83 10.72 12.57
C ASP A 256 6.67 9.21 12.86
N GLU A 257 7.24 8.74 13.98
CA GLU A 257 7.14 7.35 14.42
C GLU A 257 5.69 6.99 14.73
N LEU A 258 4.98 7.85 15.47
CA LEU A 258 3.57 7.67 15.81
C LEU A 258 2.67 7.65 14.57
N GLU A 259 2.82 8.63 13.68
CA GLU A 259 2.07 8.74 12.42
C GLU A 259 2.25 7.46 11.59
N GLY A 260 3.49 7.04 11.32
CA GLY A 260 3.77 5.87 10.50
C GLY A 260 3.13 4.59 11.05
N LEU A 261 3.08 4.43 12.38
CA LEU A 261 2.43 3.28 13.02
C LEU A 261 0.91 3.34 12.91
N VAL A 262 0.30 4.52 13.00
CA VAL A 262 -1.15 4.71 12.84
C VAL A 262 -1.58 4.46 11.40
N VAL A 263 -0.84 5.01 10.42
CA VAL A 263 -1.04 4.73 8.99
C VAL A 263 -1.04 3.24 8.74
N ALA A 264 -0.01 2.56 9.23
CA ALA A 264 0.13 1.12 9.05
C ALA A 264 -1.07 0.38 9.68
N ARG A 265 -1.55 0.81 10.86
CA ARG A 265 -2.71 0.21 11.54
C ARG A 265 -3.99 0.37 10.72
N MET A 266 -4.21 1.53 10.10
CA MET A 266 -5.36 1.78 9.22
C MET A 266 -5.38 0.86 8.00
N PHE A 267 -4.23 0.69 7.35
CA PHE A 267 -4.12 -0.24 6.22
C PHE A 267 -4.44 -1.68 6.65
N GLU A 268 -4.01 -2.11 7.83
CA GLU A 268 -4.39 -3.42 8.35
C GLU A 268 -5.89 -3.55 8.62
N LEU A 269 -6.51 -2.53 9.23
CA LEU A 269 -7.96 -2.50 9.47
C LEU A 269 -8.75 -2.56 8.16
N SER A 270 -8.28 -1.88 7.11
CA SER A 270 -8.92 -1.95 5.78
C SER A 270 -8.88 -3.38 5.20
N LYS A 271 -7.81 -4.13 5.49
CA LYS A 271 -7.65 -5.54 5.08
C LYS A 271 -8.52 -6.51 5.89
N VAL A 272 -8.90 -6.17 7.13
CA VAL A 272 -9.84 -6.97 7.94
C VAL A 272 -11.22 -7.07 7.31
N HIS A 273 -11.70 -5.97 6.71
CA HIS A 273 -13.04 -5.90 6.12
C HIS A 273 -13.14 -6.51 4.71
N MET A 274 -12.07 -7.10 4.20
CA MET A 274 -12.07 -7.77 2.90
C MET A 274 -12.78 -9.14 3.00
N SER A 275 -14.01 -9.19 2.49
CA SER A 275 -14.75 -10.43 2.24
C SER A 275 -13.95 -11.36 1.32
N ASP A 276 -13.84 -12.64 1.71
CA ASP A 276 -13.01 -13.74 1.13
C ASP A 276 -11.60 -13.96 1.72
N THR A 277 -11.28 -13.37 2.87
CA THR A 277 -10.04 -13.73 3.61
C THR A 277 -10.21 -15.03 4.41
N GLY A 278 -9.41 -16.06 4.09
CA GLY A 278 -9.41 -17.35 4.78
C GLY A 278 -9.05 -17.25 6.27
N TYR A 279 -9.54 -18.17 7.11
CA TYR A 279 -9.41 -18.15 8.57
C TYR A 279 -7.98 -17.90 9.09
N LYS A 280 -6.98 -18.57 8.52
CA LYS A 280 -5.56 -18.39 8.89
C LYS A 280 -5.09 -16.94 8.65
N LEU A 281 -5.49 -16.33 7.52
CA LEU A 281 -5.14 -14.96 7.19
C LEU A 281 -5.80 -13.97 8.17
N ARG A 282 -7.06 -14.18 8.54
CA ARG A 282 -7.75 -13.38 9.58
C ARG A 282 -7.02 -13.44 10.92
N LYS A 283 -6.54 -14.63 11.34
CA LYS A 283 -5.74 -14.79 12.58
C LYS A 283 -4.41 -14.03 12.50
N HIS A 284 -3.76 -14.01 11.35
CA HIS A 284 -2.53 -13.23 11.15
C HIS A 284 -2.80 -11.72 11.19
N ILE A 285 -3.86 -11.24 10.55
CA ILE A 285 -4.24 -9.82 10.58
C ILE A 285 -4.58 -9.38 12.01
N ALA A 286 -5.34 -10.19 12.76
CA ALA A 286 -5.68 -9.89 14.16
C ALA A 286 -4.42 -9.80 15.05
N LYS A 287 -3.48 -10.74 14.93
CA LYS A 287 -2.19 -10.68 15.65
C LYS A 287 -1.37 -9.45 15.28
N ALA A 288 -1.33 -9.10 13.99
CA ALA A 288 -0.61 -7.93 13.52
C ALA A 288 -1.22 -6.62 14.08
N LEU A 289 -2.56 -6.52 14.09
CA LEU A 289 -3.28 -5.40 14.68
C LEU A 289 -3.04 -5.25 16.18
N GLN A 290 -2.98 -6.35 16.92
CA GLN A 290 -2.68 -6.33 18.36
C GLN A 290 -1.25 -5.86 18.63
N ALA A 291 -0.27 -6.42 17.91
CA ALA A 291 1.12 -6.00 18.01
C ALA A 291 1.30 -4.51 17.64
N ARG A 292 0.62 -4.07 16.58
CA ARG A 292 0.67 -2.68 16.12
C ARG A 292 0.00 -1.72 17.09
N SER A 293 -1.14 -2.10 17.68
CA SER A 293 -1.80 -1.27 18.69
C SER A 293 -0.91 -1.05 19.92
N LYS A 294 -0.14 -2.06 20.34
CA LYS A 294 0.86 -1.90 21.41
C LYS A 294 1.99 -0.95 20.99
N ALA A 295 2.48 -1.06 19.75
CA ALA A 295 3.51 -0.16 19.22
C ALA A 295 3.03 1.29 19.16
N VAL A 296 1.78 1.53 18.72
CA VAL A 296 1.16 2.87 18.70
C VAL A 296 1.09 3.45 20.11
N LYS A 297 0.73 2.68 21.14
CA LYS A 297 0.73 3.16 22.54
C LYS A 297 2.11 3.63 22.98
N THR A 298 3.14 2.82 22.73
CA THR A 298 4.52 3.20 23.08
C THR A 298 5.00 4.44 22.32
N ALA A 299 4.63 4.56 21.03
CA ALA A 299 4.96 5.76 20.26
C ALA A 299 4.19 7.00 20.74
N LEU A 300 2.95 6.83 21.20
CA LEU A 300 2.13 7.88 21.79
C LEU A 300 2.74 8.40 23.10
N ASP A 301 3.22 7.50 23.96
CA ASP A 301 3.92 7.89 25.19
C ASP A 301 5.19 8.70 24.86
N LYS A 302 6.01 8.22 23.91
CA LYS A 302 7.20 8.97 23.44
C LYS A 302 6.85 10.34 22.86
N TYR A 303 5.74 10.44 22.12
CA TYR A 303 5.25 11.71 21.58
C TYR A 303 4.86 12.66 22.72
N ASN A 304 4.06 12.19 23.69
CA ASN A 304 3.60 13.01 24.81
C ASN A 304 4.78 13.47 25.70
N ASP A 305 5.77 12.61 25.92
CA ASP A 305 7.00 12.97 26.64
C ASP A 305 7.78 14.06 25.90
N ALA A 306 7.93 13.94 24.58
CA ALA A 306 8.62 14.92 23.77
C ALA A 306 7.84 16.24 23.63
N ALA A 307 6.50 16.17 23.58
CA ALA A 307 5.59 17.30 23.56
C ALA A 307 5.68 18.13 24.85
N ALA A 308 5.74 17.46 26.01
CA ALA A 308 5.86 18.10 27.31
C ALA A 308 7.24 18.75 27.53
N ALA A 309 8.29 18.25 26.88
CA ALA A 309 9.66 18.76 27.00
C ALA A 309 9.91 20.08 26.24
N LEU A 310 8.97 20.51 25.38
CA LEU A 310 9.07 21.74 24.59
C LEU A 310 8.68 22.99 25.41
N SER A 311 9.14 24.15 24.95
CA SER A 311 8.80 25.45 25.52
C SER A 311 8.25 26.37 24.42
N PRO A 312 6.93 26.68 24.41
CA PRO A 312 5.91 26.18 25.35
C PRO A 312 5.57 24.68 25.15
N PRO A 313 5.08 23.98 26.19
CA PRO A 313 4.65 22.59 26.09
C PRO A 313 3.56 22.40 25.03
N ARG A 314 3.62 21.30 24.28
CA ARG A 314 2.63 20.96 23.25
C ARG A 314 1.49 20.13 23.82
N THR A 315 0.37 20.09 23.10
CA THR A 315 -0.82 19.35 23.49
C THR A 315 -0.53 17.85 23.49
N ASN A 316 -0.84 17.19 24.61
CA ASN A 316 -0.82 15.73 24.68
C ASN A 316 -1.98 15.13 23.89
N LEU A 317 -1.74 13.96 23.32
CA LEU A 317 -2.74 13.17 22.61
C LEU A 317 -3.20 12.01 23.48
N SER A 318 -4.50 11.76 23.50
CA SER A 318 -5.08 10.56 24.10
C SER A 318 -5.10 9.39 23.11
N TRP A 319 -5.24 8.18 23.63
CA TRP A 319 -5.40 6.99 22.79
C TRP A 319 -6.64 7.07 21.92
N GLU A 320 -7.75 7.60 22.47
CA GLU A 320 -9.00 7.78 21.72
C GLU A 320 -8.78 8.73 20.54
N GLN A 321 -8.10 9.86 20.75
CA GLN A 321 -7.78 10.81 19.66
C GLN A 321 -6.94 10.16 18.57
N VAL A 322 -5.94 9.35 18.95
CA VAL A 322 -5.07 8.63 18.00
C VAL A 322 -5.83 7.56 17.20
N VAL A 323 -6.82 6.92 17.80
CA VAL A 323 -7.68 5.94 17.13
C VAL A 323 -8.74 6.63 16.25
N ASP A 324 -9.26 7.78 16.69
CA ASP A 324 -10.25 8.60 15.99
C ASP A 324 -9.66 9.39 14.83
N TYR A 325 -8.34 9.55 14.76
CA TYR A 325 -7.66 10.05 13.58
C TYR A 325 -7.84 9.04 12.45
N VAL A 326 -8.97 9.16 11.73
CA VAL A 326 -9.35 8.38 10.55
C VAL A 326 -8.67 8.92 9.28
N PHE A 327 -8.09 10.12 9.33
CA PHE A 327 -7.40 10.75 8.21
C PHE A 327 -5.93 11.05 8.54
N LEU A 328 -5.04 10.66 7.63
CA LEU A 328 -3.59 10.92 7.68
C LEU A 328 -3.25 12.41 7.90
N ALA A 329 -4.11 13.26 7.37
CA ALA A 329 -4.11 14.70 7.53
C ALA A 329 -4.08 15.19 8.97
N ASP A 330 -4.73 14.48 9.90
CA ASP A 330 -4.87 14.93 11.28
C ASP A 330 -3.52 14.85 12.03
N PHE A 331 -2.61 13.98 11.57
CA PHE A 331 -1.22 13.95 12.04
C PHE A 331 -0.36 15.04 11.42
N ASP A 332 -0.60 15.40 10.16
CA ASP A 332 0.07 16.55 9.53
C ASP A 332 -0.27 17.86 10.24
N LEU A 333 -1.47 17.99 10.81
CA LEU A 333 -1.88 19.14 11.63
C LEU A 333 -1.11 19.23 12.96
N LEU A 334 -0.57 18.12 13.45
CA LEU A 334 0.27 18.07 14.63
C LEU A 334 1.73 18.41 14.31
N ARG A 335 2.14 18.31 13.04
CA ARG A 335 3.42 18.86 12.59
C ARG A 335 3.27 20.37 12.54
N GLU A 336 3.54 21.04 13.66
CA GLU A 336 3.96 22.43 13.58
C GLU A 336 5.30 22.48 12.83
N GLY A 337 5.21 22.60 11.51
CA GLY A 337 6.33 22.91 10.65
C GLY A 337 6.74 24.37 10.81
N ARG A 338 7.46 24.90 9.82
CA ARG A 338 7.81 26.33 9.76
C ARG A 338 6.56 27.24 9.61
N GLU A 339 5.42 26.67 9.24
CA GLU A 339 4.13 27.34 9.06
C GLU A 339 3.01 26.52 9.72
N ASP A 340 2.13 27.18 10.48
CA ASP A 340 0.94 26.58 11.08
C ASP A 340 -0.17 26.49 10.03
N ILE A 341 -0.42 25.29 9.50
CA ILE A 341 -1.44 25.03 8.48
C ILE A 341 -2.81 24.70 9.08
N ARG A 342 -2.98 24.68 10.41
CA ARG A 342 -4.28 24.36 11.02
C ARG A 342 -5.36 25.36 10.64
N GLY A 343 -5.00 26.60 10.29
CA GLY A 343 -5.94 27.58 9.76
C GLY A 343 -6.34 27.36 8.29
N GLU A 344 -5.62 26.51 7.55
CA GLU A 344 -5.84 26.34 6.13
C GLU A 344 -7.11 25.50 5.84
N PRO A 345 -7.98 25.95 4.92
CA PRO A 345 -9.23 25.24 4.60
C PRO A 345 -9.04 23.80 4.13
N TRP A 346 -7.95 23.50 3.44
CA TRP A 346 -7.64 22.14 2.94
C TRP A 346 -7.14 21.19 4.02
N ALA A 347 -6.66 21.73 5.14
CA ALA A 347 -6.16 20.96 6.26
C ALA A 347 -7.31 20.58 7.23
N GLN A 348 -8.42 21.31 7.21
CA GLN A 348 -9.62 21.07 8.01
C GLN A 348 -10.38 19.80 7.60
N PRO A 349 -11.01 19.04 8.54
CA PRO A 349 -11.70 17.79 8.23
C PRO A 349 -12.76 17.91 7.13
N ALA A 350 -13.58 18.97 7.17
CA ALA A 350 -14.61 19.22 6.16
C ALA A 350 -13.99 19.49 4.77
N GLY A 351 -12.90 20.25 4.71
CA GLY A 351 -12.19 20.55 3.47
C GLY A 351 -11.54 19.31 2.86
N ARG A 352 -10.96 18.44 3.70
CA ARG A 352 -10.40 17.13 3.31
C ARG A 352 -11.45 16.23 2.67
N VAL A 353 -12.58 16.03 3.34
CA VAL A 353 -13.69 15.21 2.84
C VAL A 353 -14.22 15.77 1.52
N ALA A 354 -14.39 17.08 1.42
CA ALA A 354 -14.83 17.74 0.20
C ALA A 354 -13.82 17.57 -0.95
N MET A 355 -12.53 17.67 -0.65
CA MET A 355 -11.45 17.49 -1.63
C MET A 355 -11.36 16.06 -2.15
N ASP A 356 -11.36 15.06 -1.26
CA ASP A 356 -11.39 13.64 -1.66
C ASP A 356 -12.63 13.32 -2.50
N GLN A 357 -13.79 13.82 -2.09
CA GLN A 357 -15.02 13.65 -2.85
C GLN A 357 -14.95 14.34 -4.23
N HIS A 358 -14.40 15.55 -4.32
CA HIS A 358 -14.19 16.25 -5.58
C HIS A 358 -13.32 15.42 -6.53
N PHE A 359 -12.16 14.94 -6.07
CA PHE A 359 -11.24 14.19 -6.92
C PHE A 359 -11.79 12.80 -7.27
N LYS A 360 -12.51 12.13 -6.37
CA LYS A 360 -13.26 10.89 -6.67
C LYS A 360 -14.30 11.11 -7.78
N LEU A 361 -14.98 12.25 -7.80
CA LEU A 361 -15.91 12.59 -8.89
C LEU A 361 -15.19 12.72 -10.23
N LEU A 362 -14.04 13.42 -10.27
CA LEU A 362 -13.22 13.52 -11.49
C LEU A 362 -12.73 12.14 -11.96
N ARG A 363 -12.28 11.28 -11.03
CA ARG A 363 -11.85 9.91 -11.33
C ARG A 363 -13.01 9.04 -11.81
N ALA A 364 -14.22 9.21 -11.28
CA ALA A 364 -15.41 8.51 -11.74
C ALA A 364 -15.80 8.92 -13.17
N ASP A 365 -15.64 10.19 -13.54
CA ASP A 365 -15.85 10.67 -14.92
C ASP A 365 -14.84 10.04 -15.89
N GLU A 366 -13.55 9.97 -15.49
CA GLU A 366 -12.51 9.28 -16.27
C GLU A 366 -12.81 7.79 -16.43
N GLU A 367 -13.25 7.13 -15.36
CA GLU A 367 -13.58 5.70 -15.36
C GLU A 367 -14.76 5.42 -16.31
N ILE A 368 -15.82 6.25 -16.29
CA ILE A 368 -16.95 6.11 -17.22
C ILE A 368 -16.48 6.33 -18.66
N ALA A 369 -15.68 7.36 -18.92
CA ALA A 369 -15.16 7.62 -20.27
C ALA A 369 -14.34 6.42 -20.79
N ARG A 370 -13.52 5.80 -19.93
CA ARG A 370 -12.76 4.58 -20.25
C ARG A 370 -13.69 3.40 -20.51
N LEU A 371 -14.63 3.12 -19.61
CA LEU A 371 -15.55 1.99 -19.74
C LEU A 371 -16.48 2.11 -20.96
N ASN A 372 -16.87 3.33 -21.32
CA ASN A 372 -17.62 3.61 -22.55
C ASN A 372 -16.85 3.22 -23.83
N LEU A 373 -15.52 3.08 -23.76
CA LEU A 373 -14.69 2.53 -24.84
C LEU A 373 -14.40 1.04 -24.66
N GLU A 374 -14.14 0.59 -23.44
CA GLU A 374 -13.80 -0.81 -23.15
C GLU A 374 -14.97 -1.76 -23.38
N ILE A 375 -16.20 -1.37 -23.05
CA ILE A 375 -17.39 -2.20 -23.25
C ILE A 375 -17.62 -2.49 -24.75
N PRO A 376 -17.70 -1.49 -25.66
CA PRO A 376 -17.78 -1.76 -27.09
C PRO A 376 -16.61 -2.58 -27.62
N ARG A 377 -15.38 -2.32 -27.16
CA ARG A 377 -14.20 -3.13 -27.55
C ARG A 377 -14.34 -4.58 -27.13
N PHE A 378 -14.87 -4.84 -25.94
CA PHE A 378 -15.11 -6.18 -25.46
C PHE A 378 -16.16 -6.90 -26.31
N VAL A 379 -17.26 -6.23 -26.66
CA VAL A 379 -18.30 -6.77 -27.55
C VAL A 379 -17.75 -7.01 -28.96
N THR A 380 -16.96 -6.09 -29.48
CA THR A 380 -16.28 -6.21 -30.78
C THR A 380 -15.37 -7.44 -30.80
N GLU A 381 -14.54 -7.62 -29.77
CA GLU A 381 -13.65 -8.77 -29.66
C GLU A 381 -14.44 -10.09 -29.54
N MET A 382 -15.57 -10.13 -28.83
CA MET A 382 -16.41 -11.34 -28.79
C MET A 382 -16.92 -11.71 -30.19
N ARG A 383 -17.46 -10.74 -30.94
CA ARG A 383 -17.96 -10.94 -32.31
C ARG A 383 -16.83 -11.37 -33.26
N ASP A 384 -15.72 -10.64 -33.24
CA ASP A 384 -14.63 -10.85 -34.19
C ASP A 384 -13.88 -12.16 -33.90
N GLU A 385 -13.67 -12.50 -32.63
CA GLU A 385 -13.08 -13.79 -32.23
C GLU A 385 -13.99 -14.96 -32.64
N GLU A 386 -15.31 -14.85 -32.45
CA GLU A 386 -16.26 -15.89 -32.85
C GLU A 386 -16.29 -16.08 -34.37
N ARG A 387 -16.42 -15.00 -35.16
CA ARG A 387 -16.38 -15.06 -36.63
C ARG A 387 -15.07 -15.62 -37.15
N PHE A 388 -13.94 -15.18 -36.58
CA PHE A 388 -12.63 -15.68 -36.96
C PHE A 388 -12.51 -17.18 -36.71
N LEU A 389 -12.93 -17.68 -35.55
CA LEU A 389 -12.83 -19.10 -35.22
C LEU A 389 -13.71 -19.97 -36.12
N ILE A 390 -14.93 -19.52 -36.45
CA ILE A 390 -15.81 -20.21 -37.41
C ILE A 390 -15.14 -20.30 -38.78
N TYR A 391 -14.64 -19.19 -39.31
CA TYR A 391 -13.96 -19.16 -40.60
C TYR A 391 -12.73 -20.08 -40.62
N GLN A 392 -11.94 -20.09 -39.54
CA GLN A 392 -10.78 -20.98 -39.43
C GLN A 392 -11.17 -22.45 -39.37
N GLU A 393 -12.25 -22.79 -38.65
CA GLU A 393 -12.81 -24.14 -38.60
C GLU A 393 -13.19 -24.61 -40.01
N GLU A 394 -14.00 -23.83 -40.73
CA GLU A 394 -14.44 -24.15 -42.10
C GLU A 394 -13.27 -24.28 -43.08
N ARG A 395 -12.31 -23.36 -43.04
CA ARG A 395 -11.12 -23.39 -43.88
C ARG A 395 -10.26 -24.63 -43.62
N LEU A 396 -10.08 -25.01 -42.35
CA LEU A 396 -9.28 -26.18 -41.99
C LEU A 396 -9.96 -27.49 -42.38
N VAL A 397 -11.30 -27.54 -42.33
CA VAL A 397 -12.06 -28.67 -42.89
C VAL A 397 -11.87 -28.74 -44.40
N ALA A 398 -11.99 -27.62 -45.12
CA ALA A 398 -11.78 -27.58 -46.57
C ALA A 398 -10.35 -28.00 -46.98
N ASP A 399 -9.36 -27.69 -46.14
CA ASP A 399 -7.95 -28.09 -46.32
C ASP A 399 -7.65 -29.57 -46.01
N GLY A 400 -8.64 -30.36 -45.54
CA GLY A 400 -8.43 -31.75 -45.10
C GLY A 400 -7.60 -31.87 -43.82
N LYS A 401 -7.73 -30.90 -42.91
CA LYS A 401 -7.04 -30.85 -41.60
C LYS A 401 -8.02 -31.03 -40.45
N GLU A 402 -8.83 -32.08 -40.50
CA GLU A 402 -9.92 -32.37 -39.56
C GLU A 402 -9.47 -32.39 -38.09
N PRO A 403 -8.30 -32.96 -37.71
CA PRO A 403 -7.86 -32.91 -36.32
C PRO A 403 -7.61 -31.48 -35.82
N LEU A 404 -7.10 -30.60 -36.67
CA LEU A 404 -6.84 -29.21 -36.31
C LEU A 404 -8.15 -28.39 -36.28
N ALA A 405 -9.06 -28.64 -37.23
CA ALA A 405 -10.39 -28.06 -37.22
C ALA A 405 -11.15 -28.42 -35.94
N TYR A 406 -11.06 -29.68 -35.50
CA TYR A 406 -11.65 -30.12 -34.24
C TYR A 406 -11.08 -29.35 -33.03
N GLN A 407 -9.77 -29.13 -32.97
CA GLN A 407 -9.17 -28.34 -31.88
C GLN A 407 -9.65 -26.88 -31.89
N VAL A 408 -9.82 -26.28 -33.08
CA VAL A 408 -10.41 -24.94 -33.22
C VAL A 408 -11.86 -24.92 -32.75
N ALA A 409 -12.65 -25.94 -33.09
CA ALA A 409 -14.04 -26.07 -32.67
C ALA A 409 -14.16 -26.18 -31.14
N VAL A 410 -13.33 -27.01 -30.49
CA VAL A 410 -13.28 -27.12 -29.02
C VAL A 410 -12.98 -25.77 -28.39
N HIS A 411 -11.95 -25.07 -28.88
CA HIS A 411 -11.61 -23.74 -28.38
C HIS A 411 -12.75 -22.72 -28.59
N ARG A 412 -13.42 -22.75 -29.75
CA ARG A 412 -14.59 -21.91 -30.04
C ARG A 412 -15.72 -22.16 -29.05
N MET A 413 -16.05 -23.41 -28.78
CA MET A 413 -17.12 -23.79 -27.83
C MET A 413 -16.80 -23.32 -26.40
N GLU A 414 -15.55 -23.46 -25.95
CA GLU A 414 -15.11 -22.97 -24.63
C GLU A 414 -15.27 -21.46 -24.47
N ARG A 415 -15.10 -20.70 -25.56
CA ARG A 415 -15.27 -19.24 -25.57
C ARG A 415 -16.74 -18.84 -25.70
N ALA A 416 -17.43 -19.40 -26.69
CA ALA A 416 -18.80 -19.07 -27.01
C ALA A 416 -19.77 -19.34 -25.83
N ARG A 417 -19.47 -20.32 -24.96
CA ARG A 417 -20.33 -20.64 -23.79
C ARG A 417 -20.56 -19.44 -22.86
N PHE A 418 -19.66 -18.46 -22.82
CA PHE A 418 -19.81 -17.28 -21.98
C PHE A 418 -20.36 -16.06 -22.72
N ASN A 419 -20.36 -16.04 -24.06
CA ASN A 419 -20.82 -14.89 -24.86
C ASN A 419 -22.27 -14.49 -24.51
N PRO A 420 -23.25 -15.41 -24.43
CA PRO A 420 -24.63 -15.05 -24.07
C PRO A 420 -24.72 -14.41 -22.67
N LEU A 421 -23.99 -14.98 -21.71
CA LEU A 421 -23.96 -14.49 -20.33
C LEU A 421 -23.31 -13.09 -20.23
N HIS A 422 -22.26 -12.85 -21.01
CA HIS A 422 -21.66 -11.52 -21.13
C HIS A 422 -22.66 -10.51 -21.68
N MET A 423 -23.34 -10.84 -22.78
CA MET A 423 -24.32 -9.95 -23.40
C MET A 423 -25.51 -9.68 -22.49
N GLU A 424 -26.04 -10.69 -21.78
CA GLU A 424 -27.12 -10.49 -20.81
C GLU A 424 -26.73 -9.46 -19.72
N ARG A 425 -25.52 -9.58 -19.18
CA ARG A 425 -25.00 -8.66 -18.15
C ARG A 425 -24.81 -7.25 -18.69
N LEU A 426 -24.32 -7.10 -19.93
CA LEU A 426 -24.14 -5.81 -20.58
C LEU A 426 -25.48 -5.16 -20.94
N VAL A 427 -26.49 -5.93 -21.33
CA VAL A 427 -27.86 -5.43 -21.55
C VAL A 427 -28.49 -4.97 -20.23
N LYS A 428 -28.24 -5.66 -19.11
CA LYS A 428 -28.66 -5.17 -17.78
C LYS A 428 -27.94 -3.87 -17.42
N LEU A 429 -26.65 -3.75 -17.77
CA LEU A 429 -25.87 -2.55 -17.53
C LEU A 429 -26.39 -1.36 -18.35
N SER A 430 -26.73 -1.56 -19.63
CA SER A 430 -27.19 -0.48 -20.51
C SER A 430 -28.53 0.13 -20.10
N LYS A 431 -29.32 -0.60 -19.31
CA LYS A 431 -30.60 -0.14 -18.75
C LYS A 431 -30.44 0.68 -17.47
N LEU A 432 -29.24 0.83 -16.93
CA LEU A 432 -29.04 1.59 -15.69
C LEU A 432 -29.20 3.11 -15.94
N PRO A 433 -29.88 3.83 -15.02
CA PRO A 433 -29.89 5.30 -15.06
C PRO A 433 -28.48 5.87 -14.99
N GLY A 434 -28.14 6.73 -15.95
CA GLY A 434 -26.80 7.34 -16.07
C GLY A 434 -25.80 6.55 -16.92
N PHE A 435 -26.19 5.40 -17.49
CA PHE A 435 -25.40 4.75 -18.53
C PHE A 435 -25.35 5.63 -19.79
N THR A 436 -24.14 5.88 -20.28
CA THR A 436 -23.85 6.74 -21.45
C THR A 436 -23.05 6.04 -22.53
N GLY A 437 -22.69 4.77 -22.30
CA GLY A 437 -21.88 3.98 -23.23
C GLY A 437 -22.70 3.35 -24.35
N SER A 438 -22.05 2.48 -25.10
CA SER A 438 -22.69 1.61 -26.08
C SER A 438 -22.38 0.15 -25.77
N ILE A 439 -23.32 -0.73 -26.08
CA ILE A 439 -23.11 -2.18 -26.08
C ILE A 439 -23.06 -2.74 -27.51
N SER A 440 -23.13 -1.87 -28.52
CA SER A 440 -22.99 -2.28 -29.91
C SER A 440 -21.52 -2.54 -30.24
N PRO A 441 -21.21 -3.56 -31.06
CA PRO A 441 -19.86 -3.79 -31.53
C PRO A 441 -19.42 -2.64 -32.45
N GLY A 442 -18.15 -2.27 -32.34
CA GLY A 442 -17.48 -1.34 -33.25
C GLY A 442 -16.71 -2.09 -34.35
N THR A 443 -15.67 -1.43 -34.88
CA THR A 443 -14.80 -1.97 -35.93
C THR A 443 -13.39 -2.18 -35.37
N SER A 444 -12.87 -3.41 -35.44
CA SER A 444 -11.49 -3.70 -35.04
C SER A 444 -10.50 -3.04 -35.99
N ILE A 445 -9.49 -2.36 -35.41
CA ILE A 445 -8.34 -1.83 -36.15
C ILE A 445 -7.42 -2.98 -36.60
N ASN A 446 -7.36 -4.07 -35.82
CA ASN A 446 -6.59 -5.24 -36.19
C ASN A 446 -7.35 -6.05 -37.25
N LYS A 447 -6.81 -6.04 -38.46
CA LYS A 447 -7.36 -6.77 -39.62
C LYS A 447 -6.96 -8.24 -39.66
N GLU A 448 -6.02 -8.70 -38.83
CA GLU A 448 -5.55 -10.10 -38.82
C GLU A 448 -6.66 -11.11 -38.50
N ARG A 449 -7.66 -10.67 -37.72
CA ARG A 449 -8.83 -11.47 -37.33
C ARG A 449 -10.08 -11.13 -38.15
N GLN A 450 -9.99 -10.22 -39.12
CA GLN A 450 -11.09 -9.95 -40.02
C GLN A 450 -11.20 -11.11 -41.01
N VAL A 451 -12.37 -11.72 -41.05
CA VAL A 451 -12.73 -12.68 -42.10
C VAL A 451 -12.80 -11.91 -43.42
N PRO A 452 -12.29 -12.42 -44.55
CA PRO A 452 -12.49 -11.80 -45.85
C PRO A 452 -13.99 -11.76 -46.15
N THR A 453 -14.63 -10.59 -45.99
CA THR A 453 -16.06 -10.43 -46.27
C THR A 453 -16.28 -10.24 -47.76
N GLY A 454 -16.91 -11.22 -48.40
CA GLY A 454 -17.86 -10.94 -49.47
C GLY A 454 -19.21 -10.64 -48.80
N ASP A 455 -19.52 -9.36 -48.69
CA ASP A 455 -20.79 -8.75 -48.29
C ASP A 455 -21.31 -8.96 -46.85
N ASP A 456 -21.87 -7.87 -46.32
CA ASP A 456 -22.45 -7.72 -44.99
C ASP A 456 -23.60 -8.71 -44.74
N VAL A 457 -23.41 -9.61 -43.78
CA VAL A 457 -24.51 -10.37 -43.17
C VAL A 457 -24.70 -9.88 -41.74
N ASP A 458 -25.76 -9.10 -41.55
CA ASP A 458 -26.31 -8.74 -40.25
C ASP A 458 -26.71 -10.01 -39.49
N MET A 459 -26.23 -10.14 -38.26
CA MET A 459 -26.54 -11.28 -37.40
C MET A 459 -27.80 -10.97 -36.59
N GLU A 460 -28.95 -11.45 -37.06
CA GLU A 460 -30.11 -11.69 -36.19
C GLU A 460 -29.80 -12.85 -35.23
N CYS A 461 -30.12 -12.66 -33.95
CA CYS A 461 -30.02 -13.67 -32.91
C CYS A 461 -30.92 -14.88 -33.24
N ALA A 462 -30.36 -15.92 -33.85
CA ALA A 462 -30.99 -17.24 -33.92
C ALA A 462 -30.61 -18.09 -32.70
N ALA A 463 -31.62 -18.59 -31.99
CA ALA A 463 -31.44 -19.57 -30.92
C ALA A 463 -30.90 -20.90 -31.49
N PRO A 464 -30.02 -21.61 -30.77
CA PRO A 464 -29.36 -22.81 -31.30
C PRO A 464 -30.38 -23.93 -31.51
N THR A 465 -30.60 -24.30 -32.78
CA THR A 465 -31.45 -25.42 -33.20
C THR A 465 -30.58 -26.59 -33.69
N ALA A 466 -29.66 -27.05 -32.86
CA ALA A 466 -28.95 -28.31 -33.10
C ALA A 466 -28.98 -29.16 -31.81
N PRO A 467 -29.37 -30.44 -31.89
CA PRO A 467 -29.40 -31.30 -30.71
C PRO A 467 -27.97 -31.60 -30.26
N LEU A 468 -27.73 -31.43 -28.96
CA LEU A 468 -26.52 -31.88 -28.27
C LEU A 468 -26.23 -33.34 -28.63
N PRO A 469 -25.02 -33.69 -29.09
CA PRO A 469 -24.61 -35.08 -29.10
C PRO A 469 -24.56 -35.56 -27.64
N SER A 470 -25.25 -36.65 -27.33
CA SER A 470 -25.15 -37.33 -26.03
C SER A 470 -23.71 -37.72 -25.76
N LEU A 471 -22.99 -36.87 -25.02
CA LEU A 471 -21.73 -37.23 -24.41
C LEU A 471 -22.00 -38.36 -23.42
N MET A 472 -21.34 -39.51 -23.65
CA MET A 472 -21.32 -40.59 -22.68
C MET A 472 -20.91 -40.04 -21.32
N ARG A 473 -21.76 -40.32 -20.33
CA ARG A 473 -21.53 -40.01 -18.92
C ARG A 473 -20.18 -40.61 -18.51
N PRO A 474 -19.21 -39.84 -18.01
CA PRO A 474 -18.01 -40.41 -17.42
C PRO A 474 -18.45 -41.25 -16.22
N THR A 475 -18.09 -42.52 -16.21
CA THR A 475 -18.12 -43.36 -15.01
C THR A 475 -17.36 -42.64 -13.91
N ALA A 476 -17.98 -42.51 -12.74
CA ALA A 476 -17.38 -41.93 -11.55
C ALA A 476 -16.09 -42.69 -11.20
N VAL A 477 -14.95 -42.07 -11.48
CA VAL A 477 -13.67 -42.47 -10.90
C VAL A 477 -13.59 -41.74 -9.56
N PRO A 478 -13.44 -42.44 -8.43
CA PRO A 478 -13.26 -41.78 -7.14
C PRO A 478 -11.94 -40.99 -7.16
N PRO A 479 -11.87 -39.85 -6.44
CA PRO A 479 -10.66 -39.05 -6.41
C PRO A 479 -9.47 -39.87 -5.90
N PRO A 480 -8.25 -39.67 -6.44
CA PRO A 480 -7.06 -40.27 -5.87
C PRO A 480 -6.90 -39.79 -4.43
N HIS A 481 -6.63 -40.74 -3.54
CA HIS A 481 -6.23 -40.49 -2.16
C HIS A 481 -5.12 -39.44 -2.15
N ASN A 482 -5.44 -38.25 -1.66
CA ASN A 482 -4.47 -37.29 -1.22
C ASN A 482 -3.97 -37.82 0.12
N GLU A 483 -2.85 -38.52 0.14
CA GLU A 483 -2.04 -38.64 1.35
C GLU A 483 -1.58 -37.22 1.70
N GLY A 484 -2.46 -36.50 2.38
CA GLY A 484 -2.07 -35.38 3.20
C GLY A 484 -1.22 -35.97 4.30
N ASP A 485 0.05 -35.59 4.32
CA ASP A 485 0.89 -35.68 5.50
C ASP A 485 0.20 -34.84 6.59
N SER A 486 -0.64 -35.51 7.37
CA SER A 486 -1.16 -35.01 8.63
C SER A 486 -0.04 -35.15 9.65
N SER A 487 0.75 -34.10 9.80
CA SER A 487 1.39 -33.88 11.09
C SER A 487 0.28 -33.49 12.06
N ASP A 488 -0.22 -34.49 12.77
CA ASP A 488 -1.00 -34.35 13.99
C ASP A 488 -0.21 -33.47 14.97
N GLU A 489 -0.63 -32.21 15.14
CA GLU A 489 -0.40 -31.50 16.38
C GLU A 489 -1.77 -31.27 17.01
N GLU A 490 -1.94 -31.90 18.17
CA GLU A 490 -3.16 -32.01 18.97
C GLU A 490 -3.93 -30.68 19.06
N ASP A 491 -5.19 -30.72 18.63
CA ASP A 491 -6.20 -29.72 18.94
C ASP A 491 -6.38 -29.64 20.46
N GLY A 492 -5.78 -28.63 21.07
CA GLY A 492 -6.33 -28.04 22.27
C GLY A 492 -7.58 -27.27 21.87
N ASP A 493 -8.77 -27.80 22.21
CA ASP A 493 -10.06 -27.12 22.11
C ASP A 493 -9.94 -25.70 22.67
N LEU A 494 -9.75 -24.73 21.78
CA LEU A 494 -9.73 -23.31 22.12
C LEU A 494 -11.09 -22.74 21.76
N ASP A 495 -11.81 -22.46 22.82
CA ASP A 495 -13.15 -21.90 22.91
C ASP A 495 -13.47 -20.90 21.79
N VAL A 496 -14.41 -21.28 20.93
CA VAL A 496 -14.91 -20.49 19.80
C VAL A 496 -15.52 -19.17 20.30
N GLU A 497 -15.99 -19.15 21.54
CA GLU A 497 -16.55 -17.97 22.20
C GLU A 497 -15.44 -16.99 22.61
N ALA A 498 -14.26 -17.45 23.02
CA ALA A 498 -13.12 -16.60 23.36
C ALA A 498 -12.49 -15.89 22.14
N VAL A 499 -12.58 -16.50 20.95
CA VAL A 499 -12.08 -15.88 19.70
C VAL A 499 -13.09 -14.88 19.15
N ALA A 500 -14.40 -15.16 19.27
CA ALA A 500 -15.46 -14.22 18.97
C ALA A 500 -15.42 -13.02 19.94
N ASP A 501 -15.19 -13.26 21.23
CA ASP A 501 -15.02 -12.23 22.26
C ASP A 501 -13.72 -11.43 22.08
N SER A 502 -12.65 -12.02 21.55
CA SER A 502 -11.44 -11.27 21.16
C SER A 502 -11.73 -10.35 19.98
N PHE A 503 -12.52 -10.80 19.01
CA PHE A 503 -12.95 -10.00 17.86
C PHE A 503 -13.92 -8.88 18.28
N GLU A 504 -14.88 -9.16 19.15
CA GLU A 504 -15.77 -8.15 19.73
C GLU A 504 -15.04 -7.20 20.68
N ASN A 505 -14.06 -7.66 21.47
CA ASN A 505 -13.25 -6.77 22.31
C ASN A 505 -12.31 -5.88 21.49
N ILE A 506 -11.79 -6.36 20.36
CA ILE A 506 -11.01 -5.53 19.41
C ILE A 506 -11.91 -4.47 18.76
N LEU A 507 -13.19 -4.79 18.53
CA LEU A 507 -14.22 -3.86 18.05
C LEU A 507 -14.92 -3.04 19.15
N ARG A 508 -14.71 -3.36 20.44
CA ARG A 508 -15.24 -2.62 21.61
C ARG A 508 -14.19 -1.74 22.28
N ILE A 509 -12.91 -1.84 21.88
CA ILE A 509 -11.91 -0.77 22.06
C ILE A 509 -12.03 0.21 20.86
N THR A 510 -13.28 0.55 20.54
CA THR A 510 -13.71 1.64 19.65
C THR A 510 -14.14 2.81 20.49
#